data_AF-A0A7V3T2L8-F1
#
_entry.id   AF-A0A7V3T2L8-F1
#
_cell.length_a   1.000
_cell.length_b   1.000
_cell.length_c   1.000
_cell.angle_alpha   90.00
_cell.angle_beta   90.00
_cell.angle_gamma   90.00
#
_symmetry.space_group_name_H-M   'P 1'
#
loop_
_entity.id
_entity.type
_entity.pdbx_description
1 polymer ?
#
loop_
_entity_poly.entity_id
_entity_poly.type
_entity_poly.pdbx_seq_one_letter_code
_entity_poly.pdbx_strand_id
1 'polypeptide(L)'
;LVAELFDGEYFINKPDPRHLDAINSGTGCHIDQVLGQSWAWQVGLGRVLPEKETVSALRSLWRYNFTPDVGPYRQHYKPGRWYAMPGEAGLLMCTFPRKDWDYAQAKGKGPEWAAGYFNECMNGFEYQVASHMLWEGLVQEGLAITRAIHDRYHPSRRNPWNEIECGDHYARSMASYGVFLAACGYEYDGPRGHLGFAPRLTPENFKCAFTAAEGWGSYSQQAQPNQLSARLELRWGRLRLRTLALGLQPGFQPAQVRVRAGGQPVPASLTVSQGKARIALEREVVLQEGRRLEVELS
;
A
#
# COMPACT_ATOMS: atom_id res chain seq x y z
N LEU A 1 -5.73 16.07 15.55
CA LEU A 1 -6.30 15.09 14.60
C LEU A 1 -7.24 14.10 15.28
N VAL A 2 -6.74 13.10 16.02
CA VAL A 2 -7.61 12.04 16.63
C VAL A 2 -8.71 12.62 17.49
N ALA A 3 -8.36 13.46 18.49
CA ALA A 3 -9.34 14.07 19.39
C ALA A 3 -10.43 14.90 18.69
N GLU A 4 -10.18 15.31 17.45
CA GLU A 4 -11.09 16.16 16.71
C GLU A 4 -11.89 15.43 15.64
N LEU A 5 -11.27 14.49 14.93
CA LEU A 5 -11.82 13.91 13.70
C LEU A 5 -12.04 12.40 13.78
N PHE A 6 -11.51 11.71 14.79
CA PHE A 6 -11.73 10.27 14.94
C PHE A 6 -13.02 10.03 15.72
N ASP A 7 -13.98 9.34 15.12
CA ASP A 7 -15.32 9.16 15.69
C ASP A 7 -15.45 7.89 16.56
N GLY A 8 -14.36 7.12 16.70
CA GLY A 8 -14.34 5.83 17.37
C GLY A 8 -14.11 4.66 16.42
N GLU A 9 -14.43 4.81 15.13
CA GLU A 9 -14.19 3.80 14.10
C GLU A 9 -13.28 4.33 12.99
N TYR A 10 -13.52 5.54 12.49
CA TYR A 10 -12.83 6.12 11.35
C TYR A 10 -12.73 7.66 11.47
N PHE A 11 -11.98 8.29 10.57
CA PHE A 11 -11.81 9.75 10.54
C PHE A 11 -12.88 10.41 9.66
N ILE A 12 -13.58 11.40 10.22
CA ILE A 12 -14.62 12.17 9.54
C ILE A 12 -14.08 13.50 9.00
N ASN A 13 -14.85 14.12 8.09
CA ASN A 13 -14.66 15.52 7.72
C ASN A 13 -15.56 16.41 8.59
N LYS A 14 -15.02 17.54 9.06
CA LYS A 14 -15.82 18.60 9.71
C LYS A 14 -16.17 19.65 8.65
N PRO A 15 -17.46 19.80 8.28
CA PRO A 15 -17.87 20.87 7.37
C PRO A 15 -17.49 22.26 7.91
N ASP A 16 -17.04 23.16 7.04
CA ASP A 16 -16.82 24.56 7.41
C ASP A 16 -18.19 25.19 7.73
N PRO A 17 -18.40 25.71 8.96
CA PRO A 17 -19.69 26.29 9.36
C PRO A 17 -20.09 27.51 8.52
N ARG A 18 -19.14 28.13 7.80
CA ARG A 18 -19.41 29.24 6.88
C ARG A 18 -19.83 28.77 5.48
N HIS A 19 -19.68 27.48 5.19
CA HIS A 19 -19.93 26.88 3.88
C HIS A 19 -20.72 25.57 3.99
N LEU A 20 -21.78 25.56 4.81
CA LEU A 20 -22.62 24.37 5.03
C LEU A 20 -23.30 23.82 3.76
N ASP A 21 -23.46 24.67 2.74
CA ASP A 21 -24.02 24.27 1.45
C ASP A 21 -22.97 23.69 0.48
N ALA A 22 -21.69 23.64 0.84
CA ALA A 22 -20.64 23.07 0.00
C ALA A 22 -20.69 21.53 -0.02
N ILE A 23 -20.23 20.93 -1.12
CA ILE A 23 -20.06 19.47 -1.19
C ILE A 23 -19.03 19.04 -0.14
N ASN A 24 -19.41 18.07 0.70
CA ASN A 24 -18.56 17.59 1.78
C ASN A 24 -18.97 16.18 2.23
N SER A 25 -18.02 15.29 2.49
CA SER A 25 -18.32 13.95 3.00
C SER A 25 -18.91 13.92 4.40
N GLY A 26 -18.74 14.98 5.20
CA GLY A 26 -19.19 15.08 6.59
C GLY A 26 -18.74 13.88 7.41
N THR A 27 -19.69 13.24 8.10
CA THR A 27 -19.43 12.02 8.87
C THR A 27 -19.42 10.73 8.03
N GLY A 28 -19.49 10.85 6.70
CA GLY A 28 -19.33 9.73 5.77
C GLY A 28 -17.94 9.09 5.83
N CYS A 29 -17.88 7.78 5.57
CA CYS A 29 -16.65 7.01 5.51
C CYS A 29 -15.99 7.25 4.15
N HIS A 30 -15.11 8.26 4.08
CA HIS A 30 -14.43 8.67 2.85
C HIS A 30 -13.14 7.84 2.63
N ILE A 31 -12.89 7.44 1.39
CA ILE A 31 -11.78 6.54 1.01
C ILE A 31 -10.39 7.05 1.41
N ASP A 32 -10.16 8.36 1.31
CA ASP A 32 -8.85 9.00 1.52
C ASP A 32 -8.60 9.52 2.94
N GLN A 33 -9.47 9.18 3.90
CA GLN A 33 -9.41 9.68 5.27
C GLN A 33 -8.07 9.50 6.00
N VAL A 34 -7.24 8.55 5.55
CA VAL A 34 -5.89 8.28 6.08
C VAL A 34 -4.83 8.18 4.98
N LEU A 35 -5.06 8.82 3.82
CA LEU A 35 -4.15 8.80 2.66
C LEU A 35 -2.70 9.18 3.01
N GLY A 36 -2.52 10.18 3.88
CA GLY A 36 -1.20 10.67 4.24
C GLY A 36 -0.26 9.60 4.77
N GLN A 37 -0.78 8.62 5.54
CA GLN A 37 0.02 7.52 6.05
C GLN A 37 0.42 6.53 4.94
N SER A 38 -0.47 6.24 3.98
CA SER A 38 -0.15 5.42 2.81
C SER A 38 1.04 6.01 2.04
N TRP A 39 1.05 7.32 1.83
CA TRP A 39 2.13 7.99 1.11
C TRP A 39 3.43 8.00 1.91
N ALA A 40 3.36 8.27 3.22
CA ALA A 40 4.52 8.24 4.11
C ALA A 40 5.24 6.87 4.11
N TRP A 41 4.50 5.76 3.97
CA TRP A 41 5.10 4.44 3.77
C TRP A 41 5.85 4.34 2.45
N GLN A 42 5.25 4.76 1.33
CA GLN A 42 5.86 4.66 0.01
C GLN A 42 7.17 5.46 -0.13
N VAL A 43 7.29 6.58 0.58
CA VAL A 43 8.50 7.42 0.56
C VAL A 43 9.43 7.22 1.75
N GLY A 44 9.18 6.22 2.59
CA GLY A 44 10.06 5.88 3.72
C GLY A 44 10.13 6.93 4.85
N LEU A 45 9.08 7.74 5.02
CA LEU A 45 9.00 8.73 6.10
C LEU A 45 8.56 8.13 7.45
N GLY A 46 8.09 6.87 7.43
CA GLY A 46 7.61 6.17 8.61
C GLY A 46 6.20 6.59 9.02
N ARG A 47 5.86 6.37 10.29
CA ARG A 47 4.51 6.60 10.81
C ARG A 47 4.29 8.08 11.16
N VAL A 48 3.21 8.65 10.63
CA VAL A 48 2.76 10.03 10.84
C VAL A 48 1.33 10.10 11.40
N LEU A 49 0.54 9.03 11.25
CA LEU A 49 -0.78 8.85 11.86
C LEU A 49 -0.73 7.74 12.91
N PRO A 50 -1.51 7.82 14.00
CA PRO A 50 -1.48 6.81 15.03
C PRO A 50 -2.06 5.49 14.51
N GLU A 51 -1.36 4.40 14.83
CA GLU A 51 -1.56 3.08 14.22
C GLU A 51 -2.96 2.53 14.49
N LYS A 52 -3.41 2.57 15.74
CA LYS A 52 -4.71 2.03 16.16
C LYS A 52 -5.86 2.63 15.36
N GLU A 53 -5.91 3.95 15.26
CA GLU A 53 -6.96 4.69 14.56
C GLU A 53 -6.83 4.51 13.03
N THR A 54 -5.60 4.45 12.50
CA THR A 54 -5.36 4.21 11.07
C THR A 54 -5.85 2.83 10.64
N VAL A 55 -5.49 1.79 11.39
CA VAL A 55 -5.94 0.40 11.12
C VAL A 55 -7.46 0.30 11.29
N SER A 56 -8.03 0.97 12.29
CA SER A 56 -9.48 1.04 12.48
C SER A 56 -10.19 1.69 11.29
N ALA A 57 -9.66 2.80 10.78
CA ALA A 57 -10.18 3.49 9.60
C ALA A 57 -10.12 2.59 8.34
N LEU A 58 -9.01 1.90 8.10
CA LEU A 58 -8.89 0.95 6.98
C LEU A 58 -9.88 -0.21 7.09
N ARG A 59 -10.08 -0.76 8.30
CA ARG A 59 -11.12 -1.78 8.54
C ARG A 59 -12.52 -1.25 8.30
N SER A 60 -12.76 0.03 8.58
CA SER A 60 -14.03 0.69 8.28
C SER A 60 -14.25 0.84 6.77
N LEU A 61 -13.21 1.16 5.99
CA LEU A 61 -13.28 1.15 4.52
C LEU A 61 -13.63 -0.24 3.98
N TRP A 62 -12.99 -1.29 4.50
CA TRP A 62 -13.34 -2.66 4.14
C TRP A 62 -14.80 -3.00 4.49
N ARG A 63 -15.27 -2.59 5.67
CA ARG A 63 -16.63 -2.88 6.14
C ARG A 63 -17.71 -2.10 5.38
N TYR A 64 -17.50 -0.81 5.15
CA TYR A 64 -18.55 0.11 4.73
C TYR A 64 -18.42 0.53 3.26
N ASN A 65 -17.24 0.48 2.65
CA ASN A 65 -17.02 0.95 1.29
C ASN A 65 -16.83 -0.20 0.30
N PHE A 66 -16.33 -1.36 0.73
CA PHE A 66 -16.13 -2.51 -0.14
C PHE A 66 -17.41 -3.33 -0.25
N THR A 67 -17.73 -3.78 -1.45
CA THR A 67 -18.81 -4.74 -1.69
C THR A 67 -18.39 -5.75 -2.76
N PRO A 68 -18.76 -7.04 -2.64
CA PRO A 68 -18.55 -8.01 -3.70
C PRO A 68 -19.45 -7.78 -4.93
N ASP A 69 -20.51 -6.96 -4.79
CA ASP A 69 -21.40 -6.56 -5.88
C ASP A 69 -21.89 -5.12 -5.67
N VAL A 70 -21.54 -4.22 -6.58
CA VAL A 70 -21.98 -2.80 -6.54
C VAL A 70 -23.42 -2.60 -7.01
N GLY A 71 -24.06 -3.60 -7.62
CA GLY A 71 -25.40 -3.53 -8.20
C GLY A 71 -26.47 -3.03 -7.22
N PRO A 72 -26.65 -3.65 -6.04
CA PRO A 72 -27.62 -3.20 -5.04
C PRO A 72 -27.43 -1.74 -4.61
N TYR A 73 -26.18 -1.30 -4.44
CA TYR A 73 -25.86 0.09 -4.12
C TYR A 73 -26.26 1.04 -5.26
N ARG A 74 -25.93 0.69 -6.49
CA ARG A 74 -26.22 1.50 -7.69
C ARG A 74 -27.70 1.61 -8.06
N GLN A 75 -28.53 0.66 -7.64
CA GLN A 75 -29.99 0.77 -7.77
C GLN A 75 -30.54 1.97 -7.00
N HIS A 76 -29.95 2.28 -5.84
CA HIS A 76 -30.34 3.38 -4.95
C HIS A 76 -29.57 4.67 -5.27
N TYR A 77 -28.27 4.57 -5.59
CA TYR A 77 -27.38 5.71 -5.85
C TYR A 77 -26.92 5.73 -7.32
N LYS A 78 -27.75 6.34 -8.17
CA LYS A 78 -27.54 6.43 -9.63
C LYS A 78 -26.53 7.51 -10.09
N PRO A 79 -26.40 8.68 -9.45
CA PRO A 79 -25.48 9.72 -9.90
C PRO A 79 -24.01 9.25 -9.91
N GLY A 80 -23.22 9.83 -10.82
CA GLY A 80 -21.81 9.48 -11.03
C GLY A 80 -21.60 8.45 -12.15
N ARG A 81 -20.34 8.21 -12.49
CA ARG A 81 -19.90 7.28 -13.55
C ARG A 81 -19.82 5.85 -13.03
N TRP A 82 -20.14 4.88 -13.88
CA TRP A 82 -20.23 3.47 -13.52
C TRP A 82 -18.95 2.73 -13.93
N TYR A 83 -17.91 2.82 -13.11
CA TYR A 83 -16.65 2.07 -13.32
C TYR A 83 -16.70 0.62 -12.82
N ALA A 84 -17.66 0.31 -11.96
CA ALA A 84 -18.02 -1.04 -11.56
C ALA A 84 -19.51 -1.23 -11.90
N MET A 85 -19.82 -2.37 -12.51
CA MET A 85 -21.15 -2.75 -13.01
C MET A 85 -21.82 -3.73 -12.04
N PRO A 86 -23.15 -3.91 -12.10
CA PRO A 86 -23.83 -4.93 -11.31
C PRO A 86 -23.17 -6.32 -11.50
N GLY A 87 -22.97 -7.05 -10.41
CA GLY A 87 -22.20 -8.28 -10.34
C GLY A 87 -20.68 -8.08 -10.23
N GLU A 88 -20.19 -6.85 -10.10
CA GLU A 88 -18.77 -6.55 -9.90
C GLU A 88 -18.48 -6.04 -8.49
N ALA A 89 -17.37 -6.51 -7.95
CA ALA A 89 -16.85 -5.99 -6.70
C ALA A 89 -16.25 -4.59 -6.91
N GLY A 90 -16.27 -3.78 -5.86
CA GLY A 90 -15.68 -2.44 -5.88
C GLY A 90 -15.59 -1.82 -4.50
N LEU A 91 -14.70 -0.85 -4.35
CA LEU A 91 -14.57 -0.01 -3.17
C LEU A 91 -15.06 1.41 -3.51
N LEU A 92 -16.13 1.83 -2.85
CA LEU A 92 -16.80 3.11 -3.10
C LEU A 92 -16.01 4.28 -2.51
N MET A 93 -15.99 5.42 -3.21
CA MET A 93 -15.31 6.64 -2.78
C MET A 93 -15.79 7.14 -1.40
N CYS A 94 -17.09 7.12 -1.14
CA CYS A 94 -17.65 7.45 0.17
C CYS A 94 -18.97 6.74 0.42
N THR A 95 -19.14 6.20 1.62
CA THR A 95 -20.41 5.67 2.08
C THR A 95 -20.86 6.37 3.35
N PHE A 96 -22.17 6.30 3.64
CA PHE A 96 -22.79 7.00 4.75
C PHE A 96 -23.42 5.98 5.72
N PRO A 97 -22.59 5.26 6.51
CA PRO A 97 -23.08 4.22 7.42
C PRO A 97 -23.79 4.78 8.66
N ARG A 98 -23.62 6.08 8.94
CA ARG A 98 -24.19 6.77 10.10
C ARG A 98 -25.51 7.45 9.75
N LYS A 99 -26.35 7.71 10.77
CA LYS A 99 -27.66 8.37 10.60
C LYS A 99 -27.59 9.90 10.66
N ASP A 100 -26.47 10.47 11.08
CA ASP A 100 -26.28 11.92 11.25
C ASP A 100 -25.83 12.65 9.97
N TRP A 101 -25.49 11.89 8.93
CA TRP A 101 -25.09 12.43 7.64
C TRP A 101 -25.46 11.47 6.51
N ASP A 102 -25.94 11.99 5.39
CA ASP A 102 -26.31 11.20 4.21
C ASP A 102 -25.81 11.83 2.90
N TYR A 103 -26.10 11.18 1.78
CA TYR A 103 -25.72 11.67 0.45
C TYR A 103 -26.37 13.01 0.10
N ALA A 104 -27.59 13.29 0.57
CA ALA A 104 -28.28 14.55 0.29
C ALA A 104 -27.58 15.72 1.00
N GLN A 105 -27.19 15.52 2.26
CA GLN A 105 -26.33 16.46 3.00
C GLN A 105 -24.97 16.60 2.33
N ALA A 106 -24.35 15.49 1.92
CA ALA A 106 -23.01 15.51 1.34
C ALA A 106 -22.94 16.23 -0.02
N LYS A 107 -24.02 16.15 -0.81
CA LYS A 107 -24.16 16.86 -2.08
C LYS A 107 -24.22 18.39 -1.90
N GLY A 108 -24.74 18.87 -0.78
CA GLY A 108 -24.98 20.31 -0.56
C GLY A 108 -25.78 20.93 -1.72
N LYS A 109 -25.42 22.17 -2.08
CA LYS A 109 -25.94 22.91 -3.26
C LYS A 109 -24.94 22.99 -4.41
N GLY A 110 -23.86 22.20 -4.35
CA GLY A 110 -22.86 22.14 -5.40
C GLY A 110 -23.36 21.44 -6.67
N PRO A 111 -22.55 21.45 -7.75
CA PRO A 111 -22.96 20.83 -9.00
C PRO A 111 -23.08 19.31 -8.86
N GLU A 112 -24.15 18.73 -9.41
CA GLU A 112 -24.50 17.32 -9.19
C GLU A 112 -23.40 16.34 -9.63
N TRP A 113 -22.66 16.67 -10.68
CA TRP A 113 -21.58 15.83 -11.20
C TRP A 113 -20.46 15.61 -10.17
N ALA A 114 -20.19 16.60 -9.32
CA ALA A 114 -19.12 16.53 -8.33
C ALA A 114 -19.52 15.65 -7.14
N ALA A 115 -20.78 15.75 -6.68
CA ALA A 115 -21.31 14.85 -5.65
C ALA A 115 -21.40 13.40 -6.14
N GLY A 116 -21.61 13.21 -7.45
CA GLY A 116 -21.60 11.89 -8.08
C GLY A 116 -20.32 11.08 -7.83
N TYR A 117 -19.18 11.74 -7.58
CA TYR A 117 -17.91 11.09 -7.25
C TYR A 117 -17.98 10.22 -6.01
N PHE A 118 -18.79 10.56 -5.00
CA PHE A 118 -18.94 9.73 -3.80
C PHE A 118 -19.43 8.31 -4.11
N ASN A 119 -20.18 8.14 -5.19
CA ASN A 119 -20.79 6.86 -5.57
C ASN A 119 -19.88 6.01 -6.49
N GLU A 120 -18.69 6.49 -6.88
CA GLU A 120 -17.85 5.85 -7.88
C GLU A 120 -16.85 4.84 -7.26
N CYS A 121 -16.39 3.89 -8.08
CA CYS A 121 -15.27 2.99 -7.76
C CYS A 121 -14.08 3.40 -8.64
N MET A 122 -13.25 4.31 -8.13
CA MET A 122 -12.14 4.90 -8.87
C MET A 122 -10.84 4.13 -8.61
N ASN A 123 -10.35 3.39 -9.61
CA ASN A 123 -9.27 2.40 -9.45
C ASN A 123 -8.03 2.93 -8.72
N GLY A 124 -7.61 4.17 -8.98
CA GLY A 124 -6.43 4.72 -8.33
C GLY A 124 -6.56 4.87 -6.81
N PHE A 125 -7.75 5.20 -6.33
CA PHE A 125 -8.06 5.26 -4.89
C PHE A 125 -8.20 3.85 -4.31
N GLU A 126 -8.80 2.93 -5.06
CA GLU A 126 -8.91 1.52 -4.64
C GLU A 126 -7.52 0.88 -4.44
N TYR A 127 -6.60 1.09 -5.39
CA TYR A 127 -5.21 0.65 -5.27
C TYR A 127 -4.45 1.32 -4.12
N GLN A 128 -4.73 2.60 -3.86
CA GLN A 128 -4.14 3.32 -2.75
C GLN A 128 -4.56 2.72 -1.40
N VAL A 129 -5.84 2.40 -1.22
CA VAL A 129 -6.34 1.72 -0.01
C VAL A 129 -5.76 0.32 0.08
N ALA A 130 -5.76 -0.44 -1.02
CA ALA A 130 -5.18 -1.78 -1.07
C ALA A 130 -3.71 -1.79 -0.64
N SER A 131 -2.90 -0.89 -1.20
CA SER A 131 -1.51 -0.69 -0.83
C SER A 131 -1.36 -0.35 0.65
N HIS A 132 -2.19 0.55 1.17
CA HIS A 132 -2.14 0.95 2.58
C HIS A 132 -2.52 -0.19 3.52
N MET A 133 -3.56 -0.95 3.18
CA MET A 133 -3.97 -2.16 3.90
C MET A 133 -2.82 -3.16 4.00
N LEU A 134 -2.10 -3.41 2.90
CA LEU A 134 -0.90 -4.25 2.94
C LEU A 134 0.13 -3.66 3.91
N TRP A 135 0.51 -2.38 3.79
CA TRP A 135 1.49 -1.76 4.69
C TRP A 135 1.17 -1.95 6.18
N GLU A 136 -0.12 -1.90 6.53
CA GLU A 136 -0.67 -2.05 7.88
C GLU A 136 -1.02 -3.51 8.27
N GLY A 137 -0.69 -4.50 7.44
CA GLY A 137 -0.86 -5.92 7.75
C GLY A 137 -2.25 -6.51 7.45
N LEU A 138 -3.16 -5.72 6.85
CA LEU A 138 -4.47 -6.17 6.34
C LEU A 138 -4.30 -6.78 4.93
N VAL A 139 -3.47 -7.83 4.84
CA VAL A 139 -2.99 -8.38 3.56
C VAL A 139 -4.13 -8.96 2.73
N GLN A 140 -5.05 -9.69 3.34
CA GLN A 140 -6.16 -10.33 2.62
C GLN A 140 -7.10 -9.30 2.02
N GLU A 141 -7.47 -8.28 2.78
CA GLU A 141 -8.37 -7.19 2.34
C GLU A 141 -7.74 -6.40 1.19
N GLY A 142 -6.47 -6.01 1.31
CA GLY A 142 -5.81 -5.28 0.23
C GLY A 142 -5.63 -6.11 -1.05
N LEU A 143 -5.34 -7.42 -0.93
CA LEU A 143 -5.30 -8.31 -2.10
C LEU A 143 -6.70 -8.56 -2.70
N ALA A 144 -7.75 -8.60 -1.89
CA ALA A 144 -9.12 -8.75 -2.38
C ALA A 144 -9.58 -7.51 -3.17
N ILE A 145 -9.28 -6.30 -2.69
CA ILE A 145 -9.55 -5.06 -3.43
C ILE A 145 -8.76 -5.04 -4.75
N THR A 146 -7.47 -5.38 -4.70
CA THR A 146 -6.62 -5.49 -5.91
C THR A 146 -7.23 -6.48 -6.90
N ARG A 147 -7.67 -7.65 -6.43
CA ARG A 147 -8.29 -8.67 -7.27
C ARG A 147 -9.60 -8.20 -7.88
N ALA A 148 -10.43 -7.47 -7.14
CA ALA A 148 -11.69 -6.91 -7.64
C ALA A 148 -11.45 -6.01 -8.87
N ILE A 149 -10.40 -5.18 -8.83
CA ILE A 149 -10.01 -4.35 -9.99
C ILE A 149 -9.61 -5.25 -11.16
N HIS A 150 -8.71 -6.21 -10.96
CA HIS A 150 -8.30 -7.14 -12.02
C HIS A 150 -9.47 -7.92 -12.63
N ASP A 151 -10.47 -8.32 -11.85
CA ASP A 151 -11.66 -9.02 -12.35
C ASP A 151 -12.60 -8.12 -13.15
N ARG A 152 -12.68 -6.82 -12.81
CA ARG A 152 -13.37 -5.83 -13.66
C ARG A 152 -12.67 -5.69 -15.01
N TYR A 153 -11.34 -5.74 -15.03
CA TYR A 153 -10.55 -5.60 -16.26
C TYR A 153 -10.11 -6.94 -16.88
N HIS A 154 -10.76 -8.04 -16.50
CA HIS A 154 -10.52 -9.33 -17.14
C HIS A 154 -10.76 -9.24 -18.66
N PRO A 155 -9.92 -9.86 -19.53
CA PRO A 155 -10.00 -9.71 -20.98
C PRO A 155 -11.37 -10.06 -21.60
N SER A 156 -12.16 -10.92 -20.95
CA SER A 156 -13.52 -11.24 -21.39
C SER A 156 -14.55 -10.14 -21.13
N ARG A 157 -14.20 -9.11 -20.35
CA ARG A 157 -15.09 -8.02 -19.94
C ARG A 157 -14.61 -6.67 -20.46
N ARG A 158 -13.32 -6.35 -20.24
CA ARG A 158 -12.70 -5.06 -20.59
C ARG A 158 -11.24 -5.25 -20.99
N ASN A 159 -10.61 -4.21 -21.52
CA ASN A 159 -9.18 -4.22 -21.82
C ASN A 159 -8.35 -4.20 -20.52
N PRO A 160 -7.50 -5.22 -20.25
CA PRO A 160 -6.66 -5.28 -19.05
C PRO A 160 -5.66 -4.13 -18.90
N TRP A 161 -5.35 -3.44 -19.99
CA TRP A 161 -4.39 -2.34 -20.05
C TRP A 161 -5.06 -0.96 -20.05
N ASN A 162 -6.37 -0.93 -19.79
CA ASN A 162 -7.16 0.30 -19.76
C ASN A 162 -8.06 0.32 -18.53
N GLU A 163 -7.45 0.53 -17.36
CA GLU A 163 -8.15 0.74 -16.09
C GLU A 163 -8.78 2.14 -16.04
N ILE A 164 -10.01 2.25 -16.53
CA ILE A 164 -10.77 3.50 -16.73
C ILE A 164 -11.07 4.20 -15.40
N GLU A 165 -10.88 5.52 -15.40
CA GLU A 165 -11.36 6.43 -14.36
C GLU A 165 -11.84 7.72 -15.05
N CYS A 166 -11.13 8.86 -14.97
CA CYS A 166 -11.51 10.09 -15.69
C CYS A 166 -11.16 10.06 -17.20
N GLY A 167 -11.57 9.00 -17.89
CA GLY A 167 -11.25 8.70 -19.29
C GLY A 167 -10.45 7.40 -19.44
N ASP A 168 -10.15 7.05 -20.69
CA ASP A 168 -9.26 5.95 -21.03
C ASP A 168 -7.80 6.28 -20.68
N HIS A 169 -7.01 5.26 -20.37
CA HIS A 169 -5.58 5.35 -20.07
C HIS A 169 -5.25 6.35 -18.94
N TYR A 170 -6.16 6.48 -17.97
CA TYR A 170 -5.99 7.44 -16.89
C TYR A 170 -4.86 7.02 -15.93
N ALA A 171 -3.95 7.95 -15.67
CA ALA A 171 -2.69 7.67 -14.98
C ALA A 171 -2.84 7.19 -13.52
N ARG A 172 -3.97 7.47 -12.85
CA ARG A 172 -4.11 7.21 -11.41
C ARG A 172 -4.03 5.72 -11.06
N SER A 173 -4.41 4.84 -11.99
CA SER A 173 -4.31 3.39 -11.81
C SER A 173 -2.87 2.88 -11.69
N MET A 174 -1.86 3.70 -12.03
CA MET A 174 -0.45 3.41 -11.72
C MET A 174 -0.17 3.32 -10.20
N ALA A 175 -1.10 3.76 -9.35
CA ALA A 175 -1.07 3.51 -7.90
C ALA A 175 -1.00 2.01 -7.55
N SER A 176 -1.38 1.12 -8.48
CA SER A 176 -1.20 -0.33 -8.37
C SER A 176 0.23 -0.76 -8.03
N TYR A 177 1.25 -0.01 -8.49
CA TYR A 177 2.64 -0.29 -8.13
C TYR A 177 2.90 -0.14 -6.61
N GLY A 178 2.12 0.70 -5.93
CA GLY A 178 2.15 0.81 -4.47
C GLY A 178 1.81 -0.52 -3.77
N VAL A 179 0.87 -1.30 -4.32
CA VAL A 179 0.52 -2.64 -3.80
C VAL A 179 1.72 -3.57 -3.90
N PHE A 180 2.45 -3.54 -5.02
CA PHE A 180 3.67 -4.31 -5.21
C PHE A 180 4.75 -3.92 -4.18
N LEU A 181 5.00 -2.62 -3.99
CA LEU A 181 5.95 -2.13 -3.00
C LEU A 181 5.57 -2.55 -1.57
N ALA A 182 4.29 -2.45 -1.23
CA ALA A 182 3.75 -2.85 0.07
C ALA A 182 3.92 -4.36 0.32
N ALA A 183 3.61 -5.19 -0.68
CA ALA A 183 3.77 -6.64 -0.60
C ALA A 183 5.23 -7.04 -0.36
N CYS A 184 6.17 -6.33 -0.97
CA CYS A 184 7.61 -6.53 -0.77
C CYS A 184 8.14 -5.95 0.55
N GLY A 185 7.43 -4.99 1.14
CA GLY A 185 7.96 -4.12 2.19
C GLY A 185 9.24 -3.40 1.74
N TYR A 186 9.21 -2.90 0.51
CA TYR A 186 10.37 -2.35 -0.17
C TYR A 186 10.73 -0.95 0.36
N GLU A 187 12.01 -0.73 0.64
CA GLU A 187 12.59 0.56 1.02
C GLU A 187 13.80 0.85 0.13
N TYR A 188 13.97 2.09 -0.33
CA TYR A 188 15.14 2.47 -1.12
C TYR A 188 15.51 3.94 -0.93
N ASP A 189 16.80 4.17 -0.65
CA ASP A 189 17.41 5.50 -0.62
C ASP A 189 18.76 5.41 -1.31
N GLY A 190 18.77 5.79 -2.60
CA GLY A 190 19.96 5.76 -3.46
C GLY A 190 21.11 6.60 -2.90
N PRO A 191 20.92 7.88 -2.55
CA PRO A 191 21.95 8.73 -1.92
C PRO A 191 22.52 8.19 -0.61
N ARG A 192 21.72 7.51 0.22
CA ARG A 192 22.23 6.83 1.44
C ARG A 192 22.82 5.46 1.17
N GLY A 193 22.59 4.87 -0.01
CA GLY A 193 22.99 3.49 -0.31
C GLY A 193 22.21 2.50 0.54
N HIS A 194 20.91 2.73 0.68
CA HIS A 194 20.02 1.90 1.50
C HIS A 194 19.04 1.14 0.61
N LEU A 195 18.83 -0.12 0.96
CA LEU A 195 17.80 -0.98 0.40
C LEU A 195 17.15 -1.76 1.55
N GLY A 196 15.86 -2.05 1.45
CA GLY A 196 15.15 -2.81 2.48
C GLY A 196 14.03 -3.66 1.92
N PHE A 197 13.77 -4.77 2.60
CA PHE A 197 12.68 -5.69 2.30
C PHE A 197 12.07 -6.20 3.61
N ALA A 198 10.74 -6.17 3.69
CA ALA A 198 9.96 -6.74 4.78
C ALA A 198 8.70 -7.38 4.18
N PRO A 199 8.82 -8.55 3.53
CA PRO A 199 7.73 -9.13 2.77
C PRO A 199 6.50 -9.38 3.62
N ARG A 200 5.33 -9.13 3.05
CA ARG A 200 4.02 -9.32 3.72
C ARG A 200 3.21 -10.47 3.13
N LEU A 201 3.61 -10.92 1.95
CA LEU A 201 3.11 -12.11 1.29
C LEU A 201 4.17 -13.19 1.40
N THR A 202 3.84 -14.35 1.96
CA THR A 202 4.74 -15.52 2.15
C THR A 202 6.14 -15.17 2.70
N PRO A 203 6.24 -14.45 3.84
CA PRO A 203 7.53 -14.00 4.39
C PRO A 203 8.50 -15.14 4.76
N GLU A 204 8.01 -16.37 4.90
CA GLU A 204 8.81 -17.59 5.08
C GLU A 204 9.58 -18.00 3.82
N ASN A 205 9.06 -17.69 2.63
CA ASN A 205 9.66 -18.03 1.34
C ASN A 205 9.19 -17.03 0.29
N PHE A 206 10.00 -15.99 0.06
CA PHE A 206 9.61 -14.85 -0.75
C PHE A 206 10.63 -14.56 -1.85
N LYS A 207 10.13 -14.07 -2.98
CA LYS A 207 10.96 -13.56 -4.08
C LYS A 207 10.23 -12.43 -4.81
N CYS A 208 10.94 -11.34 -5.08
CA CYS A 208 10.42 -10.23 -5.88
C CYS A 208 11.49 -9.62 -6.78
N ALA A 209 11.05 -8.84 -7.77
CA ALA A 209 11.93 -7.91 -8.48
C ALA A 209 12.15 -6.65 -7.63
N PHE A 210 13.23 -5.93 -7.90
CA PHE A 210 13.42 -4.58 -7.37
C PHE A 210 14.10 -3.70 -8.43
N THR A 211 13.83 -2.41 -8.35
CA THR A 211 14.56 -1.37 -9.07
C THR A 211 15.49 -0.61 -8.13
N ALA A 212 16.49 0.06 -8.66
CA ALA A 212 17.36 1.02 -8.00
C ALA A 212 17.68 2.13 -9.01
N ALA A 213 18.38 3.18 -8.58
CA ALA A 213 18.65 4.34 -9.44
C ALA A 213 19.49 4.00 -10.68
N GLU A 214 20.40 3.03 -10.57
CA GLU A 214 21.34 2.65 -11.62
C GLU A 214 21.21 1.17 -12.04
N GLY A 215 20.13 0.49 -11.65
CA GLY A 215 20.02 -0.95 -11.91
C GLY A 215 18.72 -1.58 -11.43
N TRP A 216 18.53 -2.85 -11.76
CA TRP A 216 17.40 -3.65 -11.28
C TRP A 216 17.82 -5.11 -11.10
N GLY A 217 17.08 -5.83 -10.26
CA GLY A 217 17.45 -7.17 -9.85
C GLY A 217 16.31 -7.93 -9.18
N SER A 218 16.66 -9.00 -8.50
CA SER A 218 15.73 -9.77 -7.69
C SER A 218 16.21 -9.92 -6.25
N TYR A 219 15.26 -9.81 -5.33
CA TYR A 219 15.42 -10.19 -3.93
C TYR A 219 14.76 -11.55 -3.71
N SER A 220 15.36 -12.39 -2.86
CA SER A 220 14.73 -13.60 -2.36
C SER A 220 15.13 -13.87 -0.92
N GLN A 221 14.22 -14.45 -0.12
CA GLN A 221 14.51 -14.92 1.23
C GLN A 221 13.88 -16.28 1.53
N GLN A 222 14.51 -17.01 2.46
CA GLN A 222 13.95 -18.13 3.19
C GLN A 222 14.11 -17.86 4.69
N ALA A 223 13.01 -17.87 5.43
CA ALA A 223 13.00 -17.67 6.87
C ALA A 223 12.54 -18.94 7.59
N GLN A 224 13.34 -19.34 8.57
CA GLN A 224 13.07 -20.39 9.54
C GLN A 224 12.94 -19.73 10.93
N PRO A 225 12.45 -20.43 11.98
CA PRO A 225 12.20 -19.83 13.28
C PRO A 225 13.38 -19.02 13.87
N ASN A 226 14.61 -19.49 13.66
CA ASN A 226 15.83 -18.87 14.21
C ASN A 226 16.87 -18.54 13.12
N GLN A 227 16.45 -18.45 11.86
CA GLN A 227 17.38 -18.19 10.76
C GLN A 227 16.69 -17.46 9.63
N LEU A 228 17.39 -16.51 9.00
CA LEU A 228 16.95 -15.91 7.74
C LEU A 228 18.11 -15.92 6.74
N SER A 229 17.88 -16.51 5.57
CA SER A 229 18.78 -16.43 4.43
C SER A 229 18.16 -15.53 3.37
N ALA A 230 18.88 -14.50 2.95
CA ALA A 230 18.45 -13.54 1.94
C ALA A 230 19.50 -13.38 0.84
N ARG A 231 19.04 -13.10 -0.38
CA ARG A 231 19.87 -12.88 -1.56
C ARG A 231 19.37 -11.70 -2.36
N LEU A 232 20.28 -10.82 -2.74
CA LEU A 232 20.12 -9.83 -3.80
C LEU A 232 20.91 -10.28 -5.01
N GLU A 233 20.28 -10.31 -6.17
CA GLU A 233 20.94 -10.61 -7.44
C GLU A 233 20.71 -9.45 -8.40
N LEU A 234 21.79 -8.78 -8.80
CA LEU A 234 21.71 -7.65 -9.71
C LEU A 234 21.68 -8.17 -11.15
N ARG A 235 20.58 -7.89 -11.86
CA ARG A 235 20.36 -8.39 -13.22
C ARG A 235 20.85 -7.43 -14.29
N TRP A 236 20.86 -6.14 -13.99
CA TRP A 236 21.37 -5.12 -14.90
C TRP A 236 21.86 -3.90 -14.12
N GLY A 237 22.91 -3.27 -14.63
CA GLY A 237 23.44 -2.01 -14.11
C GLY A 237 24.28 -2.16 -12.84
N ARG A 238 24.14 -1.21 -11.92
CA ARG A 238 24.95 -1.09 -10.69
C ARG A 238 24.07 -0.86 -9.47
N LEU A 239 24.43 -1.47 -8.34
CA LEU A 239 23.80 -1.22 -7.05
C LEU A 239 24.84 -0.89 -5.99
N ARG A 240 24.75 0.33 -5.44
CA ARG A 240 25.58 0.81 -4.34
C ARG A 240 24.87 0.62 -3.01
N LEU A 241 25.48 -0.10 -2.08
CA LEU A 241 24.93 -0.42 -0.76
C LEU A 241 25.90 -0.07 0.37
N ARG A 242 25.33 0.54 1.41
CA ARG A 242 25.93 0.73 2.73
C ARG A 242 25.09 0.07 3.81
N THR A 243 23.77 0.01 3.62
CA THR A 243 22.86 -0.60 4.58
C THR A 243 21.79 -1.44 3.90
N LEU A 244 21.43 -2.54 4.54
CA LEU A 244 20.30 -3.40 4.17
C LEU A 244 19.37 -3.55 5.38
N ALA A 245 18.06 -3.37 5.20
CA ALA A 245 17.06 -3.68 6.23
C ALA A 245 16.24 -4.90 5.83
N LEU A 246 16.13 -5.88 6.74
CA LEU A 246 15.36 -7.10 6.54
C LEU A 246 14.30 -7.24 7.62
N GLY A 247 13.04 -7.46 7.24
CA GLY A 247 11.96 -7.82 8.16
C GLY A 247 12.21 -9.19 8.79
N LEU A 248 11.94 -9.31 10.09
CA LEU A 248 12.12 -10.52 10.86
C LEU A 248 10.78 -11.18 11.20
N GLN A 249 10.79 -12.51 11.30
CA GLN A 249 9.65 -13.25 11.84
C GLN A 249 9.40 -12.87 13.31
N PRO A 250 8.14 -12.86 13.78
CA PRO A 250 7.83 -12.58 15.18
C PRO A 250 8.64 -13.48 16.13
N GLY A 251 9.31 -12.87 17.12
CA GLY A 251 10.11 -13.57 18.12
C GLY A 251 11.55 -13.89 17.71
N PHE A 252 11.91 -13.79 16.43
CA PHE A 252 13.30 -14.00 16.00
C PHE A 252 14.17 -12.78 16.34
N GLN A 253 15.27 -13.02 17.08
CA GLN A 253 16.24 -12.02 17.50
C GLN A 253 17.66 -12.49 17.10
N PRO A 254 18.08 -12.29 15.84
CA PRO A 254 19.39 -12.72 15.41
C PRO A 254 20.50 -11.97 16.15
N ALA A 255 21.52 -12.71 16.56
CA ALA A 255 22.71 -12.16 17.22
C ALA A 255 23.89 -12.01 16.26
N GLN A 256 23.86 -12.71 15.12
CA GLN A 256 24.93 -12.77 14.15
C GLN A 256 24.43 -12.45 12.74
N VAL A 257 25.32 -11.85 11.95
CA VAL A 257 25.13 -11.64 10.52
C VAL A 257 26.36 -12.13 9.77
N ARG A 258 26.13 -12.85 8.66
CA ARG A 258 27.17 -13.13 7.66
C ARG A 258 26.74 -12.52 6.34
N VAL A 259 27.63 -11.72 5.74
CA VAL A 259 27.41 -11.10 4.44
C VAL A 259 28.49 -11.54 3.47
N ARG A 260 28.10 -11.90 2.24
CA ARG A 260 29.02 -12.18 1.13
C ARG A 260 28.63 -11.39 -0.11
N ALA A 261 29.59 -10.75 -0.76
CA ALA A 261 29.40 -10.11 -2.06
C ALA A 261 30.26 -10.83 -3.10
N GLY A 262 29.62 -11.41 -4.13
CA GLY A 262 30.33 -12.20 -5.14
C GLY A 262 31.12 -13.38 -4.55
N GLY A 263 30.64 -13.96 -3.44
CA GLY A 263 31.29 -15.06 -2.72
C GLY A 263 32.31 -14.63 -1.64
N GLN A 264 32.78 -13.38 -1.68
CA GLN A 264 33.75 -12.86 -0.73
C GLN A 264 33.07 -12.31 0.54
N PRO A 265 33.59 -12.61 1.75
CA PRO A 265 33.05 -12.05 2.99
C PRO A 265 33.09 -10.51 3.00
N VAL A 266 32.02 -9.90 3.47
CA VAL A 266 31.92 -8.45 3.70
C VAL A 266 31.70 -8.22 5.20
N PRO A 267 32.63 -7.53 5.89
CA PRO A 267 32.42 -7.13 7.28
C PRO A 267 31.17 -6.26 7.43
N ALA A 268 30.32 -6.60 8.40
CA ALA A 268 29.07 -5.92 8.66
C ALA A 268 28.68 -5.99 10.13
N SER A 269 27.96 -4.98 10.61
CA SER A 269 27.34 -4.96 11.94
C SER A 269 25.83 -5.14 11.83
N LEU A 270 25.25 -5.70 12.88
CA LEU A 270 23.82 -5.99 12.99
C LEU A 270 23.21 -5.17 14.13
N THR A 271 22.06 -4.56 13.87
CA THR A 271 21.19 -3.97 14.90
C THR A 271 19.77 -4.45 14.66
N VAL A 272 19.10 -4.90 15.71
CA VAL A 272 17.69 -5.34 15.62
C VAL A 272 16.81 -4.34 16.37
N SER A 273 15.79 -3.82 15.70
CA SER A 273 14.78 -2.97 16.33
C SER A 273 13.45 -3.12 15.62
N GLN A 274 12.35 -3.10 16.39
CA GLN A 274 10.98 -3.10 15.86
C GLN A 274 10.71 -4.18 14.80
N GLY A 275 11.22 -5.40 15.01
CA GLY A 275 11.03 -6.51 14.07
C GLY A 275 11.82 -6.38 12.76
N LYS A 276 12.83 -5.51 12.69
CA LYS A 276 13.73 -5.35 11.55
C LYS A 276 15.19 -5.55 11.96
N ALA A 277 15.93 -6.30 11.15
CA ALA A 277 17.38 -6.38 11.20
C ALA A 277 17.98 -5.32 10.27
N ARG A 278 18.71 -4.37 10.82
CA ARG A 278 19.51 -3.40 10.08
C ARG A 278 20.95 -3.88 10.03
N ILE A 279 21.42 -4.12 8.82
CA ILE A 279 22.77 -4.58 8.51
C ILE A 279 23.54 -3.38 7.95
N ALA A 280 24.59 -2.95 8.63
CA ALA A 280 25.48 -1.91 8.15
C ALA A 280 26.78 -2.52 7.66
N LEU A 281 27.09 -2.34 6.38
CA LEU A 281 28.33 -2.80 5.77
C LEU A 281 29.46 -1.85 6.21
N GLU A 282 30.58 -2.37 6.71
CA GLU A 282 31.68 -1.53 7.19
C GLU A 282 32.28 -0.65 6.08
N ARG A 283 32.14 -1.10 4.84
CA ARG A 283 32.51 -0.36 3.64
C ARG A 283 31.39 -0.45 2.63
N GLU A 284 31.32 0.57 1.77
CA GLU A 284 30.38 0.57 0.66
C GLU A 284 30.65 -0.62 -0.28
N VAL A 285 29.59 -1.38 -0.58
CA VAL A 285 29.61 -2.45 -1.56
C VAL A 285 28.97 -1.96 -2.84
N VAL A 286 29.64 -2.22 -3.96
CA VAL A 286 29.11 -1.98 -5.29
C VAL A 286 28.90 -3.32 -5.97
N LEU A 287 27.65 -3.74 -6.11
CA LEU A 287 27.30 -4.87 -6.95
C LEU A 287 27.25 -4.43 -8.41
N GLN A 288 27.85 -5.26 -9.26
CA GLN A 288 27.79 -5.16 -10.71
C GLN A 288 26.83 -6.21 -11.26
N GLU A 289 26.42 -6.05 -12.51
CA GLU A 289 25.60 -7.03 -13.23
C GLU A 289 26.10 -8.47 -13.04
N GLY A 290 25.16 -9.40 -12.81
CA GLY A 290 25.43 -10.81 -12.59
C GLY A 290 26.04 -11.15 -11.22
N ARG A 291 26.32 -10.14 -10.37
CA ARG A 291 26.79 -10.36 -9.00
C ARG A 291 25.64 -10.42 -8.01
N ARG A 292 25.93 -11.07 -6.89
CA ARG A 292 24.97 -11.26 -5.80
C ARG A 292 25.53 -10.83 -4.45
N LEU A 293 24.65 -10.35 -3.58
CA LEU A 293 24.87 -10.21 -2.14
C LEU A 293 24.07 -11.30 -1.44
N GLU A 294 24.71 -12.05 -0.56
CA GLU A 294 24.09 -13.10 0.24
C GLU A 294 24.20 -12.70 1.72
N VAL A 295 23.12 -12.86 2.45
CA VAL A 295 22.99 -12.48 3.86
C VAL A 295 22.39 -13.64 4.62
N GLU A 296 23.01 -13.98 5.75
CA GLU A 296 22.50 -14.96 6.70
C GLU A 296 22.41 -14.30 8.08
N LEU A 297 21.24 -14.42 8.71
CA LEU A 297 20.98 -13.99 10.08
C LEU A 297 20.72 -15.23 10.94
N SER A 298 21.33 -15.29 12.12
CA SER A 298 21.18 -16.36 13.12
C SER A 298 21.31 -15.83 14.54
#